data_AF-A0A9D6IRP2-F1
#
_entry.id   AF-A0A9D6IRP2-F1
#
_cell.length_a   1.000
_cell.length_b   1.000
_cell.length_c   1.000
_cell.angle_alpha   90.00
_cell.angle_beta   90.00
_cell.angle_gamma   90.00
#
_symmetry.space_group_name_H-M   'P 1'
#
loop_
_entity.id
_entity.type
_entity.pdbx_description
1 polymer ?
#
loop_
_entity_poly.entity_id
_entity_poly.type
_entity_poly.pdbx_seq_one_letter_code
_entity_poly.pdbx_strand_id
1 'polypeptide(L)'
;MLTRSRRIQAATVIARNLVPVAGIIILGWSASNLLVAYFLDTLLAFAVLFALAGTQIIPYHSDPMMRPLGRFQYAVEIVMLAAAATSIVAIPLGMPLYIFVASHSWPWQAALADFWFRIALGLQAGTALTGFARIFGELRRLPDAQRHLQRRFGFHFIRWFLVIAVAMTGLGMLPGFVGGFILVTTYAVATIYLELAPDRVMRLFRVQP
;
A
#
# COMPACT_ATOMS: atom_id res chain seq x y z
N MET A 1 24.22 4.77 12.38
CA MET A 1 23.08 3.85 12.15
C MET A 1 21.95 4.40 11.28
N LEU A 2 21.72 5.73 11.22
CA LEU A 2 20.65 6.36 10.41
C LEU A 2 20.78 6.15 8.88
N THR A 3 21.99 5.93 8.36
CA THR A 3 22.26 5.78 6.92
C THR A 3 21.84 4.43 6.34
N ARG A 4 21.97 3.33 7.09
CA ARG A 4 21.59 1.99 6.61
C ARG A 4 20.07 1.83 6.51
N SER A 5 19.32 2.34 7.49
CA SER A 5 17.85 2.29 7.47
C SER A 5 17.26 3.08 6.30
N ARG A 6 17.78 4.31 6.06
CA ARG A 6 17.38 5.14 4.92
C ARG A 6 17.71 4.49 3.57
N ARG A 7 18.88 3.87 3.42
CA ARG A 7 19.26 3.17 2.18
C ARG A 7 18.34 1.99 1.88
N ILE A 8 17.99 1.19 2.89
CA ILE A 8 17.06 0.06 2.71
C ILE A 8 15.67 0.59 2.35
N GLN A 9 15.20 1.65 3.02
CA GLN A 9 13.91 2.27 2.70
C GLN A 9 13.89 2.81 1.26
N ALA A 10 14.94 3.51 0.84
CA ALA A 10 15.08 3.99 -0.53
C ALA A 10 15.10 2.83 -1.54
N ALA A 11 15.84 1.75 -1.26
CA ALA A 11 15.87 0.56 -2.12
C ALA A 11 14.48 -0.09 -2.24
N THR A 12 13.73 -0.20 -1.15
CA THR A 12 12.35 -0.71 -1.16
C THR A 12 11.43 0.19 -1.96
N VAL A 13 11.53 1.52 -1.79
CA VAL A 13 10.75 2.49 -2.58
C VAL A 13 11.06 2.36 -4.06
N ILE A 14 12.35 2.31 -4.42
CA ILE A 14 12.77 2.15 -5.83
C ILE A 14 12.23 0.84 -6.39
N ALA A 15 12.45 -0.29 -5.69
CA ALA A 15 12.00 -1.59 -6.15
C ALA A 15 10.47 -1.66 -6.37
N ARG A 16 9.67 -1.10 -5.45
CA ARG A 16 8.20 -1.07 -5.57
C ARG A 16 7.71 -0.23 -6.75
N ASN A 17 8.47 0.78 -7.15
CA ASN A 17 8.14 1.62 -8.31
C ASN A 17 8.66 1.06 -9.63
N LEU A 18 9.75 0.26 -9.62
CA LEU A 18 10.29 -0.37 -10.83
C LEU A 18 9.42 -1.51 -11.35
N VAL A 19 8.73 -2.25 -10.49
CA VAL A 19 7.86 -3.37 -10.92
C VAL A 19 6.74 -2.89 -11.87
N PRO A 20 5.95 -1.85 -11.54
CA PRO A 20 4.99 -1.27 -12.47
C PRO A 20 5.60 -0.72 -13.76
N VAL A 21 6.77 -0.06 -13.69
CA VAL A 21 7.50 0.43 -14.87
C VAL A 21 7.84 -0.73 -15.80
N ALA A 22 8.42 -1.81 -15.26
CA ALA A 22 8.73 -3.02 -16.00
C ALA A 22 7.46 -3.67 -16.58
N GLY A 23 6.36 -3.67 -15.81
CA GLY A 23 5.05 -4.12 -16.28
C GLY A 23 4.57 -3.40 -17.54
N ILE A 24 4.77 -2.08 -17.64
CA ILE A 24 4.44 -1.33 -18.86
C ILE A 24 5.42 -1.66 -20.00
N ILE A 25 6.71 -1.47 -19.74
CA ILE A 25 7.73 -1.43 -20.80
C ILE A 25 7.97 -2.83 -21.38
N ILE A 26 7.98 -3.84 -20.52
CA ILE A 26 8.37 -5.22 -20.88
C ILE A 26 7.13 -6.08 -21.12
N LEU A 27 6.09 -5.91 -20.31
CA LEU A 27 4.92 -6.80 -20.29
C LEU A 27 3.68 -6.17 -20.93
N GLY A 28 3.74 -4.91 -21.37
CA GLY A 28 2.64 -4.24 -22.06
C GLY A 28 1.39 -4.07 -21.21
N TRP A 29 1.51 -3.98 -19.89
CA TRP A 29 0.35 -3.88 -19.01
C TRP A 29 -0.49 -2.63 -19.30
N SER A 30 -1.80 -2.85 -19.29
CA SER A 30 -2.78 -1.77 -19.43
C SER A 30 -2.80 -0.85 -18.20
N ALA A 31 -3.27 0.39 -18.40
CA ALA A 31 -3.54 1.33 -17.30
C ALA A 31 -4.44 0.71 -16.21
N SER A 32 -5.44 -0.08 -16.61
CA SER A 32 -6.34 -0.78 -15.68
C SER A 32 -5.60 -1.82 -14.82
N ASN A 33 -4.70 -2.62 -15.40
CA ASN A 33 -3.89 -3.57 -14.62
C ASN A 33 -3.04 -2.86 -13.57
N LEU A 34 -2.43 -1.73 -13.95
CA LEU A 34 -1.62 -0.92 -13.03
C LEU A 34 -2.45 -0.33 -11.90
N LEU A 35 -3.62 0.24 -12.20
CA LEU A 35 -4.51 0.80 -11.19
C LEU A 35 -4.97 -0.26 -10.19
N VAL A 36 -5.29 -1.46 -10.66
CA VAL A 36 -5.64 -2.60 -9.80
C VAL A 36 -4.47 -3.02 -8.92
N ALA A 37 -3.26 -3.09 -9.48
CA ALA A 37 -2.05 -3.39 -8.70
C ALA A 37 -1.75 -2.30 -7.65
N TYR A 38 -1.95 -1.02 -7.97
CA TYR A 38 -1.78 0.08 -7.01
C TYR A 38 -2.85 0.11 -5.93
N PHE A 39 -4.07 -0.27 -6.28
CA PHE A 39 -5.14 -0.42 -5.32
C PHE A 39 -4.84 -1.56 -4.35
N LEU A 40 -4.41 -2.73 -4.85
CA LEU A 40 -4.00 -3.84 -4.00
C LEU A 40 -2.85 -3.44 -3.07
N ASP A 41 -1.82 -2.76 -3.59
CA ASP A 41 -0.72 -2.24 -2.77
C ASP A 41 -1.21 -1.33 -1.64
N THR A 42 -2.21 -0.49 -1.94
CA THR A 42 -2.84 0.40 -0.97
C THR A 42 -3.62 -0.37 0.10
N LEU A 43 -4.41 -1.37 -0.30
CA LEU A 43 -5.14 -2.23 0.63
C LEU A 43 -4.21 -3.03 1.53
N LEU A 44 -3.14 -3.59 0.98
CA LEU A 44 -2.12 -4.29 1.74
C LEU A 44 -1.44 -3.38 2.75
N ALA A 45 -1.13 -2.14 2.36
CA ALA A 45 -0.59 -1.14 3.28
C ALA A 45 -1.56 -0.82 4.43
N PHE A 46 -2.86 -0.66 4.13
CA PHE A 46 -3.86 -0.47 5.18
C PHE A 46 -4.05 -1.69 6.08
N ALA A 47 -4.06 -2.90 5.53
CA ALA A 47 -4.12 -4.13 6.33
C ALA A 47 -2.94 -4.21 7.31
N VAL A 48 -1.74 -3.89 6.85
CA VAL A 48 -0.55 -3.79 7.71
C VAL A 48 -0.72 -2.74 8.79
N LEU A 49 -1.21 -1.54 8.46
CA LEU A 49 -1.43 -0.48 9.44
C LEU A 49 -2.53 -0.82 10.47
N PHE A 50 -3.63 -1.44 10.04
CA PHE A 50 -4.69 -1.88 10.93
C PHE A 50 -4.27 -3.04 11.82
N ALA A 51 -3.46 -3.97 11.31
CA ALA A 51 -2.87 -5.02 12.13
C ALA A 51 -1.98 -4.42 13.22
N LEU A 52 -1.15 -3.43 12.87
CA LEU A 52 -0.31 -2.71 13.84
C LEU A 52 -1.14 -1.94 14.86
N ALA A 53 -2.20 -1.25 14.44
CA ALA A 53 -3.13 -0.59 15.35
C ALA A 53 -3.85 -1.59 16.26
N GLY A 54 -4.27 -2.73 15.73
CA GLY A 54 -4.88 -3.82 16.47
C GLY A 54 -4.00 -4.31 17.62
N THR A 55 -2.68 -4.36 17.41
CA THR A 55 -1.74 -4.79 18.46
C THR A 55 -1.66 -3.83 19.65
N GLN A 56 -2.16 -2.60 19.50
CA GLN A 56 -2.28 -1.61 20.57
C GLN A 56 -3.63 -1.66 21.28
N ILE A 57 -4.67 -2.18 20.60
CA ILE A 57 -6.05 -2.24 21.11
C ILE A 57 -6.33 -3.58 21.80
N ILE A 58 -5.83 -4.68 21.22
CA ILE A 58 -6.06 -6.04 21.72
C ILE A 58 -4.89 -6.40 22.65
N PRO A 59 -5.11 -6.45 23.98
CA PRO A 59 -4.09 -6.87 24.93
C PRO A 59 -3.77 -8.36 24.75
N TYR A 60 -2.48 -8.68 24.73
CA TYR A 60 -2.01 -10.06 24.69
C TYR A 60 -2.11 -10.68 26.09
N HIS A 61 -3.10 -11.54 26.30
CA HIS A 61 -3.24 -12.33 27.52
C HIS A 61 -2.47 -13.63 27.37
N SER A 62 -1.29 -13.73 27.99
CA SER A 62 -0.51 -14.96 27.98
C SER A 62 -0.76 -15.81 29.21
N ASP A 63 -1.61 -16.83 29.09
CA ASP A 63 -1.56 -17.96 30.01
C ASP A 63 -0.24 -18.74 29.81
N PRO A 64 0.59 -18.94 30.84
CA PRO A 64 1.84 -19.70 30.75
C PRO A 64 1.67 -21.12 30.19
N MET A 65 0.51 -21.78 30.38
CA MET A 65 0.28 -23.16 29.92
C MET A 65 -0.15 -23.25 28.46
N MET A 66 -0.76 -22.21 27.88
CA MET A 66 -1.26 -22.20 26.49
C MET A 66 -0.43 -21.33 25.54
N ARG A 67 0.84 -21.07 25.87
CA ARG A 67 1.73 -20.16 25.13
C ARG A 67 1.71 -20.28 23.60
N PRO A 68 1.78 -21.47 22.96
CA PRO A 68 1.75 -21.55 21.49
C PRO A 68 0.35 -21.27 20.93
N LEU A 69 -0.70 -21.80 21.55
CA LEU A 69 -2.08 -21.63 21.09
C LEU A 69 -2.55 -20.18 21.27
N GLY A 70 -2.23 -19.55 22.39
CA GLY A 70 -2.57 -18.14 22.65
C GLY A 70 -1.86 -17.18 21.68
N ARG A 71 -0.63 -17.48 21.23
CA ARG A 71 0.04 -16.70 20.17
C ARG A 71 -0.67 -16.81 18.83
N PHE A 72 -1.13 -18.02 18.50
CA PHE A 72 -1.87 -18.25 17.26
C PHE A 72 -3.22 -17.54 17.28
N GLN A 73 -3.99 -17.70 18.37
CA GLN A 73 -5.28 -17.02 18.55
C GLN A 73 -5.12 -15.50 18.47
N TYR A 74 -4.15 -14.94 19.19
CA TYR A 74 -3.84 -13.51 19.11
C TYR A 74 -3.50 -13.06 17.68
N ALA A 75 -2.66 -13.82 16.96
CA ALA A 75 -2.33 -13.50 15.57
C ALA A 75 -3.56 -13.53 14.66
N VAL A 76 -4.45 -14.52 14.84
CA VAL A 76 -5.71 -14.63 14.10
C VAL A 76 -6.61 -13.42 14.40
N GLU A 77 -6.77 -13.03 15.66
CA GLU A 77 -7.57 -11.86 16.06
C GLU A 77 -7.07 -10.58 15.39
N ILE A 78 -5.75 -10.33 15.41
CA ILE A 78 -5.12 -9.18 14.75
C ILE A 78 -5.36 -9.21 13.24
N VAL A 79 -5.17 -10.36 12.59
CA VAL A 79 -5.37 -10.52 11.15
C VAL A 79 -6.83 -10.32 10.77
N MET A 80 -7.77 -10.87 11.54
CA MET A 80 -9.21 -10.72 11.31
C MET A 80 -9.65 -9.27 11.47
N LEU A 81 -9.20 -8.59 12.52
CA LEU A 81 -9.46 -7.15 12.71
C LEU A 81 -8.93 -6.33 11.53
N ALA A 82 -7.68 -6.60 11.12
CA ALA A 82 -7.06 -5.90 10.00
C ALA A 82 -7.79 -6.14 8.67
N ALA A 83 -8.18 -7.39 8.40
CA ALA A 83 -8.92 -7.76 7.21
C ALA A 83 -10.31 -7.10 7.19
N ALA A 84 -11.04 -7.12 8.31
CA ALA A 84 -12.34 -6.48 8.43
C ALA A 84 -12.25 -4.96 8.22
N ALA A 85 -11.33 -4.29 8.92
CA ALA A 85 -11.12 -2.84 8.78
C ALA A 85 -10.70 -2.46 7.35
N THR A 86 -9.79 -3.22 6.74
CA THR A 86 -9.36 -3.00 5.35
C THR A 86 -10.53 -3.18 4.38
N SER A 87 -11.37 -4.20 4.58
CA SER A 87 -12.53 -4.46 3.71
C SER A 87 -13.54 -3.31 3.76
N ILE A 88 -13.78 -2.74 4.94
CA ILE A 88 -14.66 -1.57 5.10
C ILE A 88 -14.10 -0.38 4.33
N VAL A 89 -12.79 -0.10 4.43
CA VAL A 89 -12.13 1.01 3.73
C VAL A 89 -12.01 0.74 2.22
N ALA A 90 -11.90 -0.53 1.80
CA ALA A 90 -11.79 -0.92 0.41
C ALA A 90 -13.03 -0.52 -0.40
N ILE A 91 -14.21 -0.46 0.21
CA ILE A 91 -15.45 -0.09 -0.47
C ILE A 91 -15.37 1.35 -1.01
N PRO A 92 -15.27 2.41 -0.16
CA PRO A 92 -15.23 3.78 -0.66
C PRO A 92 -14.00 4.06 -1.51
N LEU A 93 -12.84 3.46 -1.19
CA LEU A 93 -11.62 3.64 -1.97
C LEU A 93 -11.63 2.91 -3.31
N GLY A 94 -12.33 1.78 -3.39
CA GLY A 94 -12.45 0.95 -4.57
C GLY A 94 -13.54 1.42 -5.53
N MET A 95 -14.52 2.19 -5.07
CA MET A 95 -15.59 2.70 -5.94
C MET A 95 -15.07 3.50 -7.15
N PRO A 96 -14.15 4.47 -7.02
CA PRO A 96 -13.58 5.15 -8.19
C PRO A 96 -12.84 4.20 -9.14
N LEU A 97 -12.12 3.21 -8.60
CA LEU A 97 -11.46 2.19 -9.40
C LEU A 97 -12.48 1.37 -10.17
N TYR A 98 -13.54 0.92 -9.50
CA TYR A 98 -14.63 0.14 -10.10
C TYR A 98 -15.26 0.91 -11.27
N ILE A 99 -15.61 2.18 -11.07
CA ILE A 99 -16.15 3.05 -12.13
C ILE A 99 -15.17 3.15 -13.31
N PHE A 100 -13.87 3.33 -13.02
CA PHE A 100 -12.83 3.38 -14.06
C PHE A 100 -12.73 2.08 -14.87
N VAL A 101 -12.56 0.94 -14.21
CA VAL A 101 -12.37 -0.34 -14.92
C VAL A 101 -13.64 -0.81 -15.63
N ALA A 102 -14.83 -0.49 -15.08
CA ALA A 102 -16.11 -0.80 -15.70
C ALA A 102 -16.33 0.00 -16.98
N SER A 103 -16.00 1.30 -16.97
CA SER A 103 -16.10 2.16 -18.17
C SER A 103 -15.13 1.78 -19.29
N HIS A 104 -14.06 1.03 -18.97
CA HIS A 104 -13.03 0.60 -19.93
C HIS A 104 -13.10 -0.88 -20.28
N SER A 105 -14.19 -1.56 -19.90
CA SER A 105 -14.42 -3.00 -20.18
C SER A 105 -13.21 -3.87 -19.83
N TRP A 106 -12.58 -3.61 -18.67
CA TRP A 106 -11.35 -4.29 -18.28
C TRP A 106 -11.53 -5.82 -18.23
N PRO A 107 -10.75 -6.61 -19.00
CA PRO A 107 -10.89 -8.07 -19.06
C PRO A 107 -10.19 -8.73 -17.87
N TRP A 108 -10.82 -8.67 -16.70
CA TRP A 108 -10.23 -9.13 -15.43
C TRP A 108 -9.82 -10.62 -15.46
N GLN A 109 -10.55 -11.48 -16.19
CA GLN A 109 -10.18 -12.89 -16.33
C GLN A 109 -8.85 -13.05 -17.06
N ALA A 110 -8.64 -12.30 -18.14
CA ALA A 110 -7.40 -12.32 -18.90
C ALA A 110 -6.24 -11.75 -18.06
N ALA A 111 -6.50 -10.66 -17.32
CA ALA A 111 -5.51 -10.08 -16.42
C ALA A 111 -5.09 -11.08 -15.32
N LEU A 112 -6.04 -11.80 -14.71
CA LEU A 112 -5.72 -12.81 -13.69
C LEU A 112 -5.12 -14.10 -14.28
N ALA A 113 -5.35 -14.40 -15.56
CA ALA A 113 -4.68 -15.50 -16.24
C ALA A 113 -3.20 -15.19 -16.53
N ASP A 114 -2.84 -13.92 -16.72
CA ASP A 114 -1.46 -13.49 -16.93
C ASP A 114 -0.57 -13.91 -15.74
N PHE A 115 0.43 -14.74 -16.04
CA PHE A 115 1.41 -15.22 -15.08
C PHE A 115 2.19 -14.07 -14.45
N TRP A 116 2.65 -13.11 -15.24
CA TRP A 116 3.49 -12.04 -14.75
C TRP A 116 2.72 -11.06 -13.87
N PHE A 117 1.46 -10.80 -14.24
CA PHE A 117 0.57 -10.00 -13.40
C PHE A 117 0.39 -10.67 -12.02
N ARG A 118 0.09 -11.98 -12.00
CA ARG A 118 -0.02 -12.74 -10.73
C ARG A 118 1.26 -12.73 -9.90
N ILE A 119 2.42 -12.91 -10.54
CA ILE A 119 3.72 -12.84 -9.86
C ILE A 119 3.90 -11.47 -9.20
N ALA A 120 3.56 -10.38 -9.89
CA ALA A 120 3.68 -9.04 -9.33
C ALA A 120 2.74 -8.80 -8.15
N LEU A 121 1.48 -9.25 -8.23
CA LEU A 121 0.55 -9.19 -7.10
C LEU A 121 1.08 -9.99 -5.90
N GLY A 122 1.64 -11.18 -6.16
CA GLY A 122 2.28 -12.01 -5.14
C GLY A 122 3.50 -11.35 -4.50
N LEU A 123 4.35 -10.71 -5.31
CA LEU A 123 5.49 -9.93 -4.82
C LEU A 123 5.05 -8.74 -3.98
N GLN A 124 4.00 -8.02 -4.38
CA GLN A 124 3.43 -6.93 -3.58
C GLN A 124 2.97 -7.43 -2.21
N ALA A 125 2.22 -8.54 -2.17
CA ALA A 125 1.81 -9.18 -0.92
C ALA A 125 3.02 -9.57 -0.05
N GLY A 126 4.05 -10.19 -0.64
CA GLY A 126 5.29 -10.53 0.07
C GLY A 126 6.04 -9.31 0.63
N THR A 127 6.10 -8.21 -0.13
CA THR A 127 6.71 -6.95 0.34
C THR A 127 5.91 -6.30 1.47
N ALA A 128 4.58 -6.41 1.45
CA ALA A 128 3.74 -5.91 2.53
C ALA A 128 3.96 -6.70 3.83
N LEU A 129 4.04 -8.03 3.75
CA LEU A 129 4.31 -8.90 4.91
C LEU A 129 5.68 -8.64 5.53
N THR A 130 6.72 -8.54 4.71
CA THR A 130 8.08 -8.23 5.18
C THR A 130 8.17 -6.81 5.77
N GLY A 131 7.46 -5.84 5.16
CA GLY A 131 7.30 -4.49 5.70
C GLY A 131 6.61 -4.47 7.07
N PHE A 132 5.54 -5.25 7.25
CA PHE A 132 4.86 -5.42 8.53
C PHE A 132 5.79 -5.93 9.62
N ALA A 133 6.50 -7.05 9.38
CA ALA A 133 7.38 -7.64 10.38
C ALA A 133 8.45 -6.65 10.88
N ARG A 134 8.99 -5.83 9.97
CA ARG A 134 9.95 -4.79 10.30
C ARG A 134 9.33 -3.68 11.15
N ILE A 135 8.21 -3.11 10.69
CA ILE A 135 7.55 -1.98 11.36
C ILE A 135 7.02 -2.40 12.74
N PHE A 136 6.53 -3.63 12.87
CA PHE A 136 6.10 -4.19 14.15
C PHE A 136 7.21 -4.21 15.20
N GLY A 137 8.43 -4.60 14.81
CA GLY A 137 9.60 -4.57 15.69
C GLY A 137 10.01 -3.15 16.09
N GLU A 138 9.86 -2.17 15.18
CA GLU A 138 10.18 -0.76 15.42
C GLU A 138 9.15 -0.07 16.32
N LEU A 139 7.85 -0.34 16.13
CA LEU A 139 6.74 0.28 16.88
C LEU A 139 6.78 -0.01 18.38
N ARG A 140 7.22 -1.22 18.78
CA ARG A 140 7.40 -1.57 20.20
C ARG A 140 8.41 -0.70 20.94
N ARG A 141 9.24 0.06 20.21
CA ARG A 141 10.33 0.88 20.75
C ARG A 141 10.06 2.38 20.63
N LEU A 142 8.96 2.78 20.00
CA LEU A 142 8.64 4.19 19.73
C LEU A 142 7.65 4.74 20.77
N PRO A 143 7.96 5.87 21.44
CA PRO A 143 7.03 6.51 22.37
C PRO A 143 5.73 7.01 21.69
N ASP A 144 5.84 7.47 20.44
CA ASP A 144 4.75 8.11 19.67
C ASP A 144 4.21 7.20 18.54
N ALA A 145 3.98 5.93 18.86
CA ALA A 145 3.52 4.92 17.91
C ALA A 145 2.24 5.30 17.15
N GLN A 146 1.26 5.90 17.84
CA GLN A 146 -0.02 6.32 17.24
C GLN A 146 0.15 7.40 16.17
N ARG A 147 0.95 8.45 16.45
CA ARG A 147 1.24 9.51 15.48
C ARG A 147 1.96 8.97 14.25
N HIS A 148 2.86 7.99 14.44
CA HIS A 148 3.55 7.34 13.34
C HIS A 148 2.58 6.58 12.42
N LEU A 149 1.63 5.82 13.00
CA LEU A 149 0.60 5.10 12.24
C LEU A 149 -0.33 6.05 11.49
N GLN A 150 -0.81 7.13 12.13
CA GLN A 150 -1.67 8.14 11.50
C GLN A 150 -0.98 8.81 10.30
N ARG A 151 0.30 9.16 10.41
CA ARG A 151 1.07 9.75 9.31
C ARG A 151 1.18 8.80 8.13
N ARG A 152 1.53 7.52 8.37
CA ARG A 152 1.62 6.51 7.30
C ARG A 152 0.27 6.26 6.64
N PHE A 153 -0.81 6.21 7.43
CA PHE A 153 -2.16 6.11 6.91
C PHE A 153 -2.44 7.25 5.92
N GLY A 154 -2.18 8.49 6.33
CA GLY A 154 -2.36 9.67 5.48
C GLY A 154 -1.53 9.60 4.19
N PHE A 155 -0.29 9.10 4.24
CA PHE A 155 0.55 8.96 3.05
C PHE A 155 -0.01 7.97 2.04
N HIS A 156 -0.43 6.78 2.48
CA HIS A 156 -1.03 5.80 1.57
C HIS A 156 -2.37 6.30 1.00
N PHE A 157 -3.17 6.99 1.82
CA PHE A 157 -4.42 7.61 1.40
C PHE A 157 -4.20 8.69 0.33
N ILE A 158 -3.32 9.66 0.58
CA ILE A 158 -3.01 10.75 -0.37
C ILE A 158 -2.46 10.18 -1.68
N ARG A 159 -1.55 9.20 -1.60
CA ARG A 159 -0.99 8.56 -2.79
C ARG A 159 -2.07 7.93 -3.65
N TRP A 160 -2.97 7.15 -3.05
CA TRP A 160 -4.09 6.55 -3.78
C TRP A 160 -5.00 7.60 -4.41
N PHE A 161 -5.33 8.65 -3.66
CA PHE A 161 -6.19 9.73 -4.14
C PHE A 161 -5.57 10.48 -5.33
N LEU A 162 -4.27 10.75 -5.31
CA LEU A 162 -3.56 11.38 -6.43
C LEU A 162 -3.60 10.50 -7.69
N VAL A 163 -3.37 9.20 -7.55
CA VAL A 163 -3.40 8.25 -8.67
C VAL A 163 -4.80 8.17 -9.28
N ILE A 164 -5.83 8.06 -8.45
CA ILE A 164 -7.23 8.07 -8.90
C ILE A 164 -7.59 9.41 -9.54
N ALA A 165 -7.21 10.55 -8.95
CA ALA A 165 -7.48 11.86 -9.52
C ALA A 165 -6.90 11.97 -10.94
N VAL A 166 -5.64 11.56 -11.13
CA VAL A 166 -5.02 11.54 -12.46
C VAL A 166 -5.73 10.57 -13.42
N ALA A 167 -6.14 9.39 -12.95
CA ALA A 167 -6.92 8.46 -13.76
C ALA A 167 -8.27 9.07 -14.20
N MET A 168 -8.96 9.77 -13.29
CA MET A 168 -10.27 10.39 -13.52
C MET A 168 -10.21 11.61 -14.45
N THR A 169 -9.07 12.30 -14.56
CA THR A 169 -8.89 13.40 -15.55
C THR A 169 -8.86 12.93 -17.00
N GLY A 170 -8.81 11.61 -17.24
CA GLY A 170 -8.63 11.05 -18.58
C GLY A 170 -7.16 10.98 -19.03
N LEU A 171 -6.21 11.56 -18.28
CA LEU A 171 -4.79 11.45 -18.58
C LEU A 171 -4.28 9.99 -18.51
N GLY A 172 -4.83 9.20 -17.59
CA GLY A 172 -4.57 7.76 -17.52
C GLY A 172 -5.18 6.95 -18.68
N MET A 173 -6.03 7.58 -19.51
CA MET A 173 -6.74 6.96 -20.63
C MET A 173 -6.07 7.24 -21.98
N LEU A 174 -4.93 7.95 -22.00
CA LEU A 174 -4.19 8.17 -23.24
C LEU A 174 -3.76 6.82 -23.84
N PRO A 175 -3.93 6.63 -25.16
CA PRO A 175 -3.74 5.35 -25.80
C PRO A 175 -2.29 4.85 -25.69
N GLY A 176 -2.15 3.52 -25.70
CA GLY A 176 -0.86 2.84 -25.64
C GLY A 176 -0.18 2.99 -24.28
N PHE A 177 1.14 3.16 -24.32
CA PHE A 177 1.97 3.20 -23.10
C PHE A 177 1.88 4.51 -22.33
N VAL A 178 1.34 5.58 -22.93
CA VAL A 178 1.37 6.94 -22.36
C VAL A 178 0.50 7.04 -21.10
N GLY A 179 -0.74 6.55 -21.14
CA GLY A 179 -1.63 6.57 -19.97
C GLY A 179 -1.05 5.78 -18.80
N GLY A 180 -0.51 4.59 -19.06
CA GLY A 180 0.21 3.81 -18.06
C GLY A 180 1.42 4.55 -17.49
N PHE A 181 2.23 5.16 -18.35
CA PHE A 181 3.44 5.89 -17.94
C PHE A 181 3.11 7.08 -17.03
N ILE A 182 2.04 7.81 -17.33
CA ILE A 182 1.55 8.90 -16.47
C ILE A 182 1.17 8.35 -15.10
N LEU A 183 0.38 7.27 -15.02
CA LEU A 183 -0.03 6.67 -13.75
C LEU A 183 1.16 6.18 -12.92
N VAL A 184 2.13 5.54 -13.57
CA VAL A 184 3.38 5.10 -12.92
C VAL A 184 4.17 6.29 -12.40
N THR A 185 4.32 7.34 -13.21
CA THR A 185 5.06 8.54 -12.81
C THR A 185 4.36 9.23 -11.64
N THR A 186 3.04 9.38 -11.69
CA THR A 186 2.24 9.93 -10.58
C THR A 186 2.42 9.11 -9.31
N TYR A 187 2.28 7.78 -9.39
CA TYR A 187 2.44 6.91 -8.22
C TYR A 187 3.88 6.98 -7.66
N ALA A 188 4.90 6.99 -8.53
CA ALA A 188 6.29 7.07 -8.13
C ALA A 188 6.64 8.41 -7.48
N VAL A 189 6.23 9.52 -8.10
CA VAL A 189 6.44 10.87 -7.54
C VAL A 189 5.72 11.02 -6.21
N ALA A 190 4.47 10.58 -6.10
CA ALA A 190 3.72 10.60 -4.85
C ALA A 190 4.41 9.77 -3.76
N THR A 191 4.86 8.55 -4.08
CA THR A 191 5.58 7.69 -3.14
C THR A 191 6.89 8.32 -2.68
N ILE A 192 7.70 8.84 -3.61
CA ILE A 192 8.97 9.50 -3.30
C ILE A 192 8.73 10.72 -2.41
N TYR A 193 7.78 11.59 -2.77
CA TYR A 193 7.55 12.82 -2.03
C TYR A 193 7.01 12.56 -0.62
N LEU A 194 6.07 11.61 -0.48
CA LEU A 194 5.44 11.28 0.79
C LEU A 194 6.35 10.46 1.71
N GLU A 195 7.10 9.48 1.17
CA GLU A 195 7.92 8.58 2.00
C GLU A 195 9.35 9.07 2.23
N LEU A 196 9.99 9.73 1.26
CA LEU A 196 11.39 10.18 1.38
C LEU A 196 11.52 11.62 1.88
N ALA A 197 10.48 12.46 1.73
CA ALA A 197 10.49 13.85 2.20
C ALA A 197 9.30 14.21 3.12
N PRO A 198 9.00 13.41 4.17
CA PRO A 198 7.84 13.64 5.02
C PRO A 198 7.87 15.01 5.70
N ASP A 199 9.04 15.54 6.05
CA ASP A 199 9.19 16.84 6.70
C ASP A 199 8.86 18.02 5.78
N ARG A 200 8.94 17.85 4.46
CA ARG A 200 8.51 18.87 3.50
C ARG A 200 6.99 18.90 3.40
N VAL A 201 6.38 17.72 3.35
CA VAL A 201 4.92 17.55 3.36
C VAL A 201 4.34 18.13 4.65
N MET A 202 4.90 17.77 5.81
CA MET A 202 4.42 18.28 7.10
C MET A 202 4.60 19.80 7.25
N ARG A 203 5.60 20.41 6.59
CA ARG A 203 5.73 21.88 6.56
C ARG A 203 4.65 22.54 5.70
N LEU A 204 4.23 21.89 4.61
CA LEU A 204 3.16 22.37 3.75
C LEU A 204 1.81 22.39 4.47
N PHE A 205 1.57 21.40 5.35
CA PHE A 205 0.34 21.26 6.14
C PHE A 205 0.40 21.87 7.54
N ARG A 206 1.33 22.80 7.81
CA ARG A 206 1.34 23.55 9.08
C ARG A 206 0.14 24.49 9.18
N VAL A 207 -1.00 23.93 9.58
CA VAL A 207 -1.85 24.53 10.60
C VAL A 207 -0.97 24.62 11.86
N GLN A 208 -0.80 25.83 12.39
CA GLN A 208 -0.02 26.10 13.62
C GLN A 208 -0.62 25.31 14.81
N PRO A 209 0.20 24.96 15.82
CA PRO A 209 -0.28 24.25 17.02
C PRO A 209 -1.46 24.96 17.70
#